data_AF-A0A3D8RKF7-F1
#
_entry.id   AF-A0A3D8RKF7-F1
#
_cell.length_a   1.000
_cell.length_b   1.000
_cell.length_c   1.000
_cell.angle_alpha   90.00
_cell.angle_beta   90.00
_cell.angle_gamma   90.00
#
_symmetry.space_group_name_H-M   'P 1'
#
loop_
_entity.id
_entity.type
_entity.pdbx_description
1 polymer ?
#
loop_
_entity_poly.entity_id
_entity_poly.type
_entity_poly.pdbx_seq_one_letter_code
_entity_poly.pdbx_strand_id
1 'polypeptide(L)'
;MENRDPYLTCIVCGMETSSWTPNKIDKERPDWRKMREQNPHQPVIIPASDLEAVDFIGEELATLWAAFYRAIIDDPTTNSLFISGINRKGDCTCPGPVINDPDKACVFFMPRRRGRAQSRFTDFHPVNMSGYDKNRAAGKRIGYAIHAACWLLLDRVIGADLVTNNLRAFVDTVSAFWKKPANRCSWETESIWEVGPPEQDPQCWYEPDSVGLRKIEEVGELDEDGYPREFTKRDIHAPNNPFRIVDIAELVGRVALPKQGEGVDGSFQPNGTSSAIAAICCLPTDIALLIVDTIYTTREFCRARVQDTRNLLRATGWVLPRSYWVARCNPAVVFEVQDLLDSGKAADWAALCLGLEELQLHPDWYCNSGLNHRRKILGFLAEIKEGFAERLLP
;
A
#
# COMPACT_ATOMS: atom_id res chain seq x y z
N MET A 1 13.23 -20.42 24.71
CA MET A 1 13.20 -19.44 23.60
C MET A 1 13.21 -17.98 24.08
N GLU A 2 13.24 -17.68 25.38
CA GLU A 2 13.04 -16.33 25.95
C GLU A 2 14.11 -15.26 25.60
N ASN A 3 15.24 -15.65 25.01
CA ASN A 3 16.35 -14.73 24.78
C ASN A 3 16.46 -14.16 23.36
N ARG A 4 15.53 -14.47 22.45
CA ARG A 4 15.51 -13.87 21.11
C ARG A 4 14.89 -12.47 21.13
N ASP A 5 15.32 -11.64 20.20
CA ASP A 5 14.66 -10.36 19.91
C ASP A 5 13.30 -10.63 19.23
N PRO A 6 12.31 -9.72 19.36
CA PRO A 6 11.07 -9.83 18.62
C PRO A 6 11.32 -9.67 17.11
N TYR A 7 10.34 -10.06 16.30
CA TYR A 7 10.39 -9.86 14.86
C TYR A 7 10.44 -8.38 14.52
N LEU A 8 11.09 -8.06 13.39
CA LEU A 8 11.16 -6.70 12.88
C LEU A 8 9.82 -6.35 12.21
N THR A 9 8.88 -5.85 12.99
CA THR A 9 7.51 -5.56 12.56
C THR A 9 7.30 -4.08 12.33
N CYS A 10 6.63 -3.73 11.23
CA CYS A 10 6.26 -2.35 10.91
C CYS A 10 5.21 -1.84 11.91
N ILE A 11 5.54 -0.79 12.66
CA ILE A 11 4.65 -0.23 13.68
C ILE A 11 3.43 0.50 13.10
N VAL A 12 3.37 0.72 11.78
CA VAL A 12 2.22 1.34 11.11
C VAL A 12 1.22 0.30 10.60
N CYS A 13 1.69 -0.76 9.93
CA CYS A 13 0.81 -1.76 9.32
C CYS A 13 0.69 -3.07 10.10
N GLY A 14 1.55 -3.29 11.10
CA GLY A 14 1.58 -4.52 11.89
C GLY A 14 2.18 -5.72 11.17
N MET A 15 2.69 -5.55 9.94
CA MET A 15 3.33 -6.65 9.20
C MET A 15 4.81 -6.79 9.50
N GLU A 16 5.29 -8.03 9.51
CA GLU A 16 6.73 -8.30 9.54
C GLU A 16 7.40 -7.78 8.26
N THR A 17 8.56 -7.14 8.43
CA THR A 17 9.46 -6.85 7.30
C THR A 17 9.97 -8.16 6.71
N SER A 18 9.92 -8.32 5.39
CA SER A 18 10.33 -9.57 4.75
C SER A 18 11.84 -9.63 4.52
N SER A 19 12.45 -10.80 4.68
CA SER A 19 13.82 -11.04 4.19
C SER A 19 13.77 -11.35 2.69
N TRP A 20 14.69 -10.78 1.92
CA TRP A 20 14.76 -11.00 0.47
C TRP A 20 16.19 -11.09 -0.03
N THR A 21 16.37 -11.83 -1.13
CA THR A 21 17.69 -12.01 -1.74
C THR A 21 18.04 -10.85 -2.68
N PRO A 22 19.26 -10.27 -2.60
CA PRO A 22 19.70 -9.13 -3.41
C PRO A 22 19.62 -9.32 -4.93
N ASN A 23 19.74 -10.56 -5.42
CA ASN A 23 19.96 -10.87 -6.84
C ASN A 23 18.82 -10.41 -7.76
N LYS A 24 17.61 -10.23 -7.24
CA LYS A 24 16.47 -9.83 -8.05
C LYS A 24 16.46 -8.32 -8.34
N ILE A 25 16.87 -7.49 -7.38
CA ILE A 25 16.96 -6.02 -7.53
C ILE A 25 17.92 -5.66 -8.67
N ASP A 26 18.99 -6.43 -8.84
CA ASP A 26 20.01 -6.20 -9.86
C ASP A 26 19.46 -6.23 -11.30
N LYS A 27 18.33 -6.93 -11.52
CA LYS A 27 17.70 -7.02 -12.84
C LYS A 27 16.94 -5.74 -13.20
N GLU A 28 16.24 -5.14 -12.23
CA GLU A 28 15.45 -3.92 -12.45
C GLU A 28 16.29 -2.63 -12.28
N ARG A 29 17.38 -2.68 -11.50
CA ARG A 29 18.25 -1.52 -11.21
C ARG A 29 19.70 -1.79 -11.59
N PRO A 30 20.03 -1.82 -12.90
CA PRO A 30 21.40 -2.07 -13.37
C PRO A 30 22.38 -0.97 -12.92
N ASP A 31 21.89 0.24 -12.66
CA ASP A 31 22.66 1.34 -12.09
C ASP A 31 23.12 1.00 -10.65
N TRP A 32 22.23 0.51 -9.80
CA TRP A 32 22.59 0.09 -8.43
C TRP A 32 23.50 -1.14 -8.43
N ARG A 33 23.24 -2.08 -9.34
CA ARG A 33 24.11 -3.23 -9.57
C ARG A 33 25.53 -2.79 -9.91
N LYS A 34 25.68 -1.84 -10.84
CA LYS A 34 26.99 -1.30 -11.24
C LYS A 34 27.71 -0.64 -10.06
N MET A 35 27.00 0.13 -9.22
CA MET A 35 27.59 0.71 -8.00
C MET A 35 28.13 -0.37 -7.06
N ARG A 36 27.38 -1.47 -6.89
CA ARG A 36 27.80 -2.63 -6.09
C ARG A 36 29.02 -3.32 -6.67
N GLU A 37 29.06 -3.56 -7.97
CA GLU A 37 30.17 -4.20 -8.67
C GLU A 37 31.46 -3.36 -8.60
N GLN A 38 31.33 -2.03 -8.64
CA GLN A 38 32.46 -1.10 -8.48
C GLN A 38 33.06 -1.11 -7.07
N ASN A 39 32.23 -1.37 -6.04
CA ASN A 39 32.66 -1.34 -4.65
C ASN A 39 32.05 -2.50 -3.84
N PRO A 40 32.44 -3.76 -4.10
CA PRO A 40 31.77 -4.95 -3.54
C PRO A 40 31.88 -5.08 -2.01
N HIS A 41 32.73 -4.28 -1.38
CA HIS A 41 32.94 -4.27 0.07
C HIS A 41 32.31 -3.05 0.76
N GLN A 42 31.66 -2.16 0.02
CA GLN A 42 30.99 -0.99 0.56
C GLN A 42 29.47 -1.14 0.43
N PRO A 43 28.70 -0.58 1.38
CA PRO A 43 27.26 -0.49 1.21
C PRO A 43 26.94 0.41 0.02
N VAL A 44 25.93 0.03 -0.77
CA VAL A 44 25.39 0.90 -1.81
C VAL A 44 24.38 1.82 -1.16
N ILE A 45 24.76 3.10 -1.06
CA ILE A 45 23.96 4.16 -0.46
C ILE A 45 23.51 5.11 -1.57
N ILE A 46 22.21 5.38 -1.61
CA ILE A 46 21.54 6.27 -2.57
C ILE A 46 20.67 7.29 -1.82
N PRO A 47 20.15 8.35 -2.45
CA PRO A 47 19.11 9.19 -1.86
C PRO A 47 17.87 8.35 -1.48
N ALA A 48 17.25 8.66 -0.34
CA ALA A 48 16.02 7.97 0.08
C ALA A 48 14.88 8.18 -0.94
N SER A 49 14.78 9.40 -1.48
CA SER A 49 13.83 9.75 -2.54
C SER A 49 13.95 8.86 -3.78
N ASP A 50 15.17 8.44 -4.13
CA ASP A 50 15.41 7.61 -5.32
C ASP A 50 14.90 6.18 -5.12
N LEU A 51 14.87 5.68 -3.88
CA LEU A 51 14.28 4.39 -3.52
C LEU A 51 12.75 4.49 -3.40
N GLU A 52 12.26 5.53 -2.74
CA GLU A 52 10.83 5.81 -2.58
C GLU A 52 10.13 6.06 -3.94
N ALA A 53 10.90 6.49 -4.95
CA ALA A 53 10.43 6.66 -6.31
C ALA A 53 10.39 5.39 -7.16
N VAL A 54 10.85 4.25 -6.65
CA VAL A 54 10.89 2.99 -7.41
C VAL A 54 9.58 2.24 -7.32
N ASP A 55 9.10 1.84 -8.49
CA ASP A 55 8.05 0.84 -8.63
C ASP A 55 8.70 -0.48 -9.03
N PHE A 56 8.63 -1.47 -8.15
CA PHE A 56 9.12 -2.82 -8.43
C PHE A 56 8.01 -3.60 -9.16
N ILE A 57 8.17 -3.82 -10.46
CA ILE A 57 7.07 -4.26 -11.34
C ILE A 57 7.08 -5.78 -11.53
N GLY A 58 8.25 -6.44 -11.43
CA GLY A 58 8.31 -7.89 -11.55
C GLY A 58 7.47 -8.59 -10.48
N GLU A 59 6.71 -9.62 -10.86
CA GLU A 59 5.87 -10.41 -9.91
C GLU A 59 6.68 -10.89 -8.70
N GLU A 60 7.95 -11.26 -8.91
CA GLU A 60 8.86 -11.70 -7.86
C GLU A 60 9.43 -10.58 -6.97
N LEU A 61 9.24 -9.34 -7.39
CA LEU A 61 9.80 -8.12 -6.82
C LEU A 61 8.72 -7.22 -6.19
N ALA A 62 7.45 -7.45 -6.53
CA ALA A 62 6.29 -6.75 -6.00
C ALA A 62 6.22 -6.76 -4.47
N THR A 63 6.83 -7.71 -3.78
CA THR A 63 6.89 -7.78 -2.30
C THR A 63 8.08 -7.05 -1.68
N LEU A 64 9.04 -6.58 -2.48
CA LEU A 64 10.26 -5.96 -1.97
C LEU A 64 9.99 -4.69 -1.19
N TRP A 65 8.88 -3.99 -1.43
CA TRP A 65 8.53 -2.80 -0.64
C TRP A 65 8.43 -3.14 0.86
N ALA A 66 8.05 -4.37 1.23
CA ALA A 66 7.98 -4.84 2.61
C ALA A 66 9.36 -5.19 3.19
N ALA A 67 10.41 -5.27 2.37
CA ALA A 67 11.77 -5.49 2.85
C ALA A 67 12.47 -4.18 3.29
N PHE A 68 12.02 -3.04 2.76
CA PHE A 68 12.61 -1.74 3.02
C PHE A 68 11.89 -1.01 4.16
N TYR A 69 12.65 -0.50 5.12
CA TYR A 69 12.12 0.17 6.29
C TYR A 69 13.01 1.33 6.77
N ARG A 70 12.38 2.31 7.40
CA ARG A 70 13.01 3.27 8.31
C ARG A 70 12.82 2.77 9.74
N ALA A 71 13.64 3.23 10.68
CA ALA A 71 13.45 2.97 12.09
C ALA A 71 13.48 4.28 12.87
N ILE A 72 12.51 4.47 13.76
CA ILE A 72 12.65 5.47 14.84
C ILE A 72 13.48 4.80 15.93
N ILE A 73 14.67 5.32 16.21
CA ILE A 73 15.60 4.77 17.19
C ILE A 73 15.41 5.48 18.52
N ASP A 74 15.03 4.75 19.57
CA ASP A 74 15.03 5.21 20.96
C ASP A 74 16.33 4.78 21.62
N ASP A 75 17.13 5.74 22.09
CA ASP A 75 18.32 5.49 22.90
C ASP A 75 18.00 5.81 24.37
N PRO A 76 17.72 4.80 25.21
CA PRO A 76 17.33 5.03 26.60
C PRO A 76 18.44 5.66 27.44
N THR A 77 19.71 5.51 27.03
CA THR A 77 20.86 6.06 27.76
C THR A 77 20.94 7.57 27.62
N THR A 78 20.59 8.09 26.44
CA THR A 78 20.60 9.52 26.15
C THR A 78 19.21 10.16 26.20
N ASN A 79 18.16 9.33 26.37
CA ASN A 79 16.75 9.71 26.27
C ASN A 79 16.42 10.43 24.94
N SER A 80 17.10 10.05 23.86
CA SER A 80 16.93 10.66 22.54
C SER A 80 16.16 9.74 21.59
N LEU A 81 15.40 10.36 20.68
CA LEU A 81 14.77 9.70 19.54
C LEU A 81 15.26 10.36 18.25
N PHE A 82 15.52 9.55 17.23
CA PHE A 82 15.77 10.05 15.88
C PHE A 82 15.25 9.06 14.84
N ILE A 83 14.99 9.53 13.61
CA ILE A 83 14.62 8.69 12.47
C ILE A 83 15.89 8.31 11.70
N SER A 84 16.01 7.03 11.37
CA SER A 84 17.04 6.53 10.45
C SER A 84 16.68 6.82 8.99
N GLY A 85 17.66 6.66 8.09
CA GLY A 85 17.37 6.46 6.68
C GLY A 85 16.73 5.10 6.40
N ILE A 86 16.60 4.76 5.13
CA ILE A 86 15.97 3.52 4.69
C ILE A 86 17.01 2.40 4.63
N ASN A 87 16.69 1.27 5.24
CA ASN A 87 17.47 0.05 5.17
C ASN A 87 16.61 -1.09 4.65
N ARG A 88 17.29 -2.14 4.21
CA ARG A 88 16.66 -3.40 3.83
C ARG A 88 16.88 -4.43 4.92
N LYS A 89 15.87 -5.24 5.24
CA LYS A 89 16.06 -6.42 6.10
C LYS A 89 16.99 -7.42 5.39
N GLY A 90 18.04 -7.84 6.08
CA GLY A 90 18.96 -8.86 5.60
C GLY A 90 18.42 -10.27 5.80
N ASP A 91 19.17 -11.28 5.37
CA ASP A 91 18.79 -12.70 5.55
C ASP A 91 18.96 -13.19 7.00
N CYS A 92 19.46 -12.35 7.91
CA CYS A 92 19.64 -12.68 9.31
C CYS A 92 18.39 -12.39 10.14
N THR A 93 18.17 -13.20 11.18
CA THR A 93 17.03 -13.08 12.11
C THR A 93 17.05 -11.79 12.95
N CYS A 94 18.18 -11.11 13.03
CA CYS A 94 18.31 -9.83 13.71
C CYS A 94 18.35 -8.70 12.68
N PRO A 95 17.76 -7.53 12.96
CA PRO A 95 17.94 -6.37 12.09
C PRO A 95 19.43 -6.04 11.98
N GLY A 96 19.88 -5.74 10.76
CA GLY A 96 21.17 -5.08 10.58
C GLY A 96 21.11 -3.65 11.12
N PRO A 97 22.26 -3.02 11.38
CA PRO A 97 22.29 -1.60 11.73
C PRO A 97 21.72 -0.74 10.60
N VAL A 98 21.09 0.37 11.00
CA VAL A 98 20.42 1.31 10.09
C VAL A 98 21.29 2.53 9.81
N ILE A 99 21.16 3.14 8.64
CA ILE A 99 21.89 4.38 8.31
C ILE A 99 21.30 5.55 9.09
N ASN A 100 22.16 6.40 9.66
CA ASN A 100 21.71 7.49 10.55
C ASN A 100 21.12 8.70 9.81
N ASP A 101 21.39 8.82 8.51
CA ASP A 101 20.94 9.94 7.69
C ASP A 101 19.56 9.64 7.11
N PRO A 102 18.49 10.37 7.52
CA PRO A 102 17.12 10.13 7.06
C PRO A 102 16.95 10.33 5.53
N ASP A 103 17.85 11.07 4.88
CA ASP A 103 17.75 11.35 3.44
C ASP A 103 18.48 10.31 2.59
N LYS A 104 18.95 9.22 3.20
CA LYS A 104 19.68 8.14 2.53
C LYS A 104 18.97 6.81 2.63
N ALA A 105 19.18 5.98 1.61
CA ALA A 105 18.80 4.58 1.60
C ALA A 105 20.00 3.69 1.37
N CYS A 106 20.11 2.60 2.12
CA CYS A 106 21.10 1.55 1.96
C CYS A 106 20.46 0.32 1.31
N VAL A 107 20.58 0.21 -0.02
CA VAL A 107 19.92 -0.83 -0.83
C VAL A 107 20.66 -2.18 -0.81
N PHE A 108 21.98 -2.14 -0.71
CA PHE A 108 22.82 -3.33 -0.55
C PHE A 108 23.71 -3.15 0.66
N PHE A 109 23.56 -4.06 1.64
CA PHE A 109 24.27 -4.00 2.90
C PHE A 109 25.05 -5.29 3.14
N MET A 110 26.38 -5.16 3.28
CA MET A 110 27.29 -6.26 3.62
C MET A 110 28.30 -5.78 4.66
N PRO A 111 27.96 -5.68 5.95
CA PRO A 111 28.94 -5.30 6.95
C PRO A 111 29.80 -6.51 7.28
N ARG A 112 31.01 -6.58 6.73
CA ARG A 112 32.09 -7.18 7.51
C ARG A 112 32.44 -6.19 8.62
N ARG A 113 32.14 -6.56 9.87
CA ARG A 113 32.20 -5.78 11.13
C ARG A 113 33.55 -5.10 11.49
N ARG A 114 34.32 -4.50 10.58
CA ARG A 114 35.59 -3.83 10.93
C ARG A 114 35.81 -2.53 10.16
N GLY A 115 35.69 -1.38 10.82
CA GLY A 115 36.26 -0.10 10.36
C GLY A 115 35.42 1.17 10.58
N ARG A 116 35.94 2.32 10.10
CA ARG A 116 35.37 3.68 10.19
C ARG A 116 33.93 3.82 9.67
N ALA A 117 33.47 2.89 8.84
CA ALA A 117 32.11 2.90 8.29
C ALA A 117 31.02 2.81 9.37
N GLN A 118 31.35 2.34 10.58
CA GLN A 118 30.38 2.13 11.67
C GLN A 118 29.78 3.43 12.22
N SER A 119 30.44 4.58 12.09
CA SER A 119 29.91 5.87 12.60
C SER A 119 28.63 6.34 11.90
N ARG A 120 28.38 5.88 10.66
CA ARG A 120 27.20 6.25 9.86
C ARG A 120 25.99 5.34 10.10
N PHE A 121 26.17 4.28 10.88
CA PHE A 121 25.13 3.28 11.11
C PHE A 121 24.90 3.08 12.60
N THR A 122 23.67 2.79 13.00
CA THR A 122 23.29 2.52 14.38
C THR A 122 22.74 1.10 14.50
N ASP A 123 23.36 0.29 15.36
CA ASP A 123 22.80 -0.98 15.80
C ASP A 123 21.60 -0.72 16.73
N PHE A 124 20.56 -1.55 16.61
CA PHE A 124 19.36 -1.47 17.45
C PHE A 124 18.72 -2.86 17.61
N HIS A 125 17.83 -2.99 18.59
CA HIS A 125 16.95 -4.14 18.75
C HIS A 125 15.51 -3.78 18.34
N PRO A 126 14.76 -4.65 17.63
CA PRO A 126 13.35 -4.38 17.36
C PRO A 126 12.58 -4.23 18.67
N VAL A 127 11.64 -3.28 18.71
CA VAL A 127 10.80 -3.04 19.88
C VAL A 127 9.83 -4.20 20.12
N ASN A 128 9.60 -4.56 21.38
CA ASN A 128 8.49 -5.43 21.78
C ASN A 128 7.23 -4.60 22.07
N MET A 129 6.30 -4.53 21.11
CA MET A 129 5.05 -3.76 21.25
C MET A 129 3.99 -4.49 22.11
N SER A 130 4.09 -5.80 22.22
CA SER A 130 3.11 -6.66 22.89
C SER A 130 3.24 -6.65 24.42
N GLY A 131 4.29 -6.06 24.98
CA GLY A 131 4.49 -6.06 26.43
C GLY A 131 5.77 -5.38 26.90
N TYR A 132 6.47 -6.04 27.80
CA TYR A 132 7.71 -5.54 28.40
C TYR A 132 8.89 -5.68 27.42
N ASP A 133 9.58 -4.56 27.18
CA ASP A 133 10.77 -4.53 26.34
C ASP A 133 12.04 -4.68 27.19
N LYS A 134 12.58 -5.91 27.21
CA LYS A 134 13.81 -6.26 27.94
C LYS A 134 15.04 -5.50 27.44
N ASN A 135 15.10 -5.16 26.15
CA ASN A 135 16.27 -4.50 25.58
C ASN A 135 16.30 -3.03 26.01
N ARG A 136 15.14 -2.36 25.97
CA ARG A 136 14.98 -1.00 26.48
C ARG A 136 15.30 -0.90 27.97
N ALA A 137 14.78 -1.84 28.78
CA ALA A 137 15.04 -1.87 30.22
C ALA A 137 16.52 -2.13 30.56
N ALA A 138 17.24 -2.83 29.69
CA ALA A 138 18.69 -3.03 29.78
C ALA A 138 19.51 -1.83 29.25
N GLY A 139 18.87 -0.70 28.94
CA GLY A 139 19.53 0.50 28.41
C GLY A 139 20.00 0.39 26.95
N LYS A 140 19.57 -0.65 26.24
CA LYS A 140 19.94 -0.85 24.82
C LYS A 140 19.02 -0.02 23.92
N ARG A 141 19.57 0.38 22.77
CA ARG A 141 18.79 1.05 21.72
C ARG A 141 17.73 0.11 21.18
N ILE A 142 16.51 0.60 21.08
CA ILE A 142 15.41 -0.08 20.42
C ILE A 142 14.98 0.70 19.18
N GLY A 143 14.36 0.00 18.23
CA GLY A 143 13.91 0.60 16.98
C GLY A 143 12.47 0.23 16.65
N TYR A 144 11.71 1.25 16.28
CA TYR A 144 10.34 1.15 15.79
C TYR A 144 10.38 1.18 14.27
N ALA A 145 10.34 0.02 13.63
CA ALA A 145 10.45 -0.09 12.18
C ALA A 145 9.17 0.40 11.48
N ILE A 146 9.31 1.05 10.34
CA ILE A 146 8.21 1.50 9.47
C ILE A 146 8.62 1.18 8.04
N HIS A 147 7.82 0.38 7.31
CA HIS A 147 8.09 0.12 5.89
C HIS A 147 8.23 1.44 5.12
N ALA A 148 9.11 1.51 4.13
CA ALA A 148 9.31 2.72 3.33
C ALA A 148 7.98 3.19 2.69
N ALA A 149 7.16 2.28 2.16
CA ALA A 149 5.84 2.61 1.64
C ALA A 149 4.84 3.08 2.74
N CYS A 150 4.90 2.49 3.94
CA CYS A 150 4.08 2.92 5.08
C CYS A 150 4.47 4.31 5.57
N TRP A 151 5.75 4.69 5.46
CA TRP A 151 6.22 6.03 5.77
C TRP A 151 5.61 7.08 4.83
N LEU A 152 5.53 6.78 3.53
CA LEU A 152 4.89 7.67 2.55
C LEU A 152 3.37 7.80 2.79
N LEU A 153 2.69 6.71 3.18
CA LEU A 153 1.28 6.78 3.59
C LEU A 153 1.09 7.59 4.87
N LEU A 154 1.99 7.43 5.85
CA LEU A 154 2.00 8.22 7.09
C LEU A 154 2.20 9.70 6.80
N ASP A 155 3.13 10.06 5.92
CA ASP A 155 3.34 11.44 5.49
C ASP A 155 2.07 12.04 4.90
N ARG A 156 1.39 11.30 4.01
CA ARG A 156 0.15 11.76 3.41
C ARG A 156 -0.98 11.98 4.43
N VAL A 157 -1.10 11.13 5.44
CA VAL A 157 -2.23 11.17 6.39
C VAL A 157 -1.97 12.10 7.58
N ILE A 158 -0.75 12.09 8.12
CA ILE A 158 -0.37 12.78 9.36
C ILE A 158 0.63 13.91 9.10
N GLY A 159 1.55 13.73 8.14
CA GLY A 159 2.68 14.61 7.87
C GLY A 159 3.96 14.11 8.53
N ALA A 160 4.95 13.74 7.71
CA ALA A 160 6.24 13.21 8.17
C ALA A 160 7.00 14.24 9.00
N ASP A 161 6.93 15.52 8.64
CA ASP A 161 7.53 16.61 9.41
C ASP A 161 6.91 16.73 10.80
N LEU A 162 5.59 16.62 10.90
CA LEU A 162 4.89 16.68 12.18
C LEU A 162 5.29 15.50 13.09
N VAL A 163 5.38 14.30 12.52
CA VAL A 163 5.84 13.09 13.24
C VAL A 163 7.31 13.23 13.65
N THR A 164 8.17 13.68 12.75
CA THR A 164 9.61 13.87 12.99
C THR A 164 9.88 14.85 14.13
N ASN A 165 9.10 15.92 14.21
CA ASN A 165 9.23 16.90 15.28
C ASN A 165 8.64 16.42 16.62
N ASN A 166 7.87 15.33 16.64
CA ASN A 166 7.16 14.85 17.83
C ASN A 166 7.26 13.33 18.01
N LEU A 167 8.44 12.75 17.74
CA LEU A 167 8.65 11.30 17.72
C LEU A 167 8.19 10.59 19.00
N ARG A 168 8.41 11.20 20.17
CA ARG A 168 8.03 10.60 21.46
C ARG A 168 6.52 10.41 21.54
N ALA A 169 5.75 11.47 21.28
CA ALA A 169 4.30 11.42 21.28
C ALA A 169 3.77 10.43 20.23
N PHE A 170 4.37 10.41 19.03
CA PHE A 170 3.99 9.47 17.98
C PHE A 170 4.19 8.01 18.41
N VAL A 171 5.39 7.67 18.90
CA VAL A 171 5.74 6.31 19.35
C VAL A 171 4.86 5.86 20.52
N ASP A 172 4.55 6.76 21.46
CA ASP A 172 3.65 6.47 22.58
C ASP A 172 2.21 6.22 22.12
N THR A 173 1.72 6.99 21.14
CA THR A 173 0.40 6.76 20.52
C THR A 173 0.35 5.41 19.81
N VAL A 174 1.34 5.10 18.97
CA VAL A 174 1.37 3.83 18.24
C VAL A 174 1.46 2.64 19.22
N SER A 175 2.24 2.79 20.30
CA SER A 175 2.29 1.81 21.40
C SER A 175 0.94 1.62 22.08
N ALA A 176 0.20 2.69 22.33
CA ALA A 176 -1.14 2.61 22.90
C ALA A 176 -2.14 1.95 21.92
N PHE A 177 -2.05 2.28 20.63
CA PHE A 177 -2.88 1.72 19.57
C PHE A 177 -2.76 0.20 19.49
N TRP A 178 -1.54 -0.35 19.43
CA TRP A 178 -1.35 -1.81 19.33
C TRP A 178 -1.63 -2.57 20.63
N LYS A 179 -1.61 -1.89 21.78
CA LYS A 179 -2.00 -2.51 23.06
C LYS A 179 -3.50 -2.77 23.17
N LYS A 180 -4.34 -2.05 22.40
CA LYS A 180 -5.81 -2.25 22.36
C LYS A 180 -6.13 -3.68 21.90
N PRO A 181 -7.00 -4.44 22.61
CA PRO A 181 -7.34 -5.82 22.22
C PRO A 181 -7.84 -5.96 20.78
N ALA A 182 -8.62 -5.00 20.28
CA ALA A 182 -9.16 -5.01 18.92
C ALA A 182 -8.10 -4.98 17.82
N ASN A 183 -6.90 -4.45 18.11
CA ASN A 183 -5.84 -4.27 17.12
C ASN A 183 -4.79 -5.40 17.15
N ARG A 184 -4.75 -6.18 18.24
CA ARG A 184 -3.73 -7.22 18.45
C ARG A 184 -3.76 -8.32 17.40
N CYS A 185 -4.93 -8.66 16.86
CA CYS A 185 -5.04 -9.68 15.81
C CYS A 185 -4.39 -9.28 14.48
N SER A 186 -4.07 -7.99 14.30
CA SER A 186 -3.39 -7.48 13.11
C SER A 186 -1.89 -7.23 13.32
N TRP A 187 -1.37 -7.46 14.53
CA TRP A 187 0.06 -7.29 14.85
C TRP A 187 0.85 -8.56 14.52
N GLU A 188 2.10 -8.39 14.06
CA GLU A 188 3.00 -9.49 13.67
C GLU A 188 2.38 -10.43 12.61
N THR A 189 1.59 -9.86 11.70
CA THR A 189 1.06 -10.60 10.55
C THR A 189 2.16 -10.77 9.49
N GLU A 190 2.35 -11.97 8.97
CA GLU A 190 3.40 -12.25 7.98
C GLU A 190 3.07 -11.59 6.65
N SER A 191 3.97 -10.84 5.99
CA SER A 191 3.67 -10.14 4.73
C SER A 191 3.16 -11.02 3.56
N ILE A 192 3.31 -12.34 3.70
CA ILE A 192 2.81 -13.36 2.82
C ILE A 192 1.89 -14.22 3.67
N TRP A 193 0.59 -14.20 3.39
CA TRP A 193 -0.33 -15.13 4.00
C TRP A 193 -0.73 -16.17 2.96
N GLU A 194 -0.66 -17.42 3.38
CA GLU A 194 -1.35 -18.50 2.69
C GLU A 194 -2.83 -18.21 2.77
N VAL A 195 -3.55 -18.34 1.66
CA VAL A 195 -5.02 -18.34 1.70
C VAL A 195 -5.40 -19.58 2.51
N GLY A 196 -5.71 -19.37 3.78
CA GLY A 196 -6.36 -20.39 4.60
C GLY A 196 -7.71 -20.76 3.97
N PRO A 197 -8.28 -21.92 4.34
CA PRO A 197 -9.64 -22.23 3.94
C PRO A 197 -10.58 -21.04 4.29
N PRO A 198 -11.65 -20.80 3.51
CA PRO A 198 -12.50 -19.61 3.58
C PRO A 198 -12.98 -19.20 4.98
N GLU A 199 -13.03 -20.17 5.88
CA GLU A 199 -13.51 -20.06 7.24
C GLU A 199 -12.52 -19.34 8.19
N GLN A 200 -11.24 -19.15 7.81
CA GLN A 200 -10.18 -18.69 8.72
C GLN A 200 -9.68 -17.25 8.48
N ASP A 201 -9.89 -16.64 7.30
CA ASP A 201 -9.53 -15.24 7.04
C ASP A 201 -10.64 -14.49 6.29
N PRO A 202 -11.63 -13.93 7.00
CA PRO A 202 -12.74 -13.18 6.41
C PRO A 202 -12.31 -11.87 5.70
N GLN A 203 -11.05 -11.41 5.80
CA GLN A 203 -10.62 -10.12 5.22
C GLN A 203 -10.23 -10.19 3.74
N CYS A 204 -9.90 -11.37 3.23
CA CYS A 204 -9.69 -11.60 1.81
C CYS A 204 -11.02 -11.81 1.05
N TRP A 205 -12.11 -12.05 1.78
CA TRP A 205 -13.45 -12.21 1.21
C TRP A 205 -14.09 -10.83 1.04
N TYR A 206 -14.15 -10.41 -0.21
CA TYR A 206 -15.42 -9.93 -0.72
C TYR A 206 -16.47 -11.04 -0.39
N GLU A 207 -17.57 -10.67 0.28
CA GLU A 207 -18.67 -11.56 0.70
C GLU A 207 -18.99 -12.68 -0.31
N PRO A 208 -19.50 -13.85 0.11
CA PRO A 208 -19.76 -15.02 -0.77
C PRO A 208 -20.54 -14.74 -2.08
N ASP A 209 -21.25 -13.61 -2.16
CA ASP A 209 -22.03 -13.16 -3.32
C ASP A 209 -21.35 -12.03 -4.12
N SER A 210 -20.08 -11.73 -3.85
CA SER A 210 -19.34 -10.65 -4.51
C SER A 210 -18.22 -11.16 -5.42
N VAL A 211 -18.20 -10.60 -6.62
CA VAL A 211 -17.41 -11.04 -7.77
C VAL A 211 -15.92 -10.92 -7.46
N GLY A 212 -15.20 -12.03 -7.63
CA GLY A 212 -13.75 -12.08 -7.41
C GLY A 212 -13.24 -13.40 -6.83
N LEU A 213 -14.12 -14.33 -6.48
CA LEU A 213 -13.68 -15.63 -5.97
C LEU A 213 -13.10 -16.50 -7.08
N ARG A 214 -11.80 -16.79 -6.97
CA ARG A 214 -11.26 -18.03 -7.54
C ARG A 214 -11.83 -19.17 -6.71
N LYS A 215 -12.53 -20.11 -7.34
CA LYS A 215 -12.76 -21.41 -6.70
C LYS A 215 -11.37 -22.05 -6.61
N ILE A 216 -10.83 -22.17 -5.40
CA ILE A 216 -9.61 -22.94 -5.18
C ILE A 216 -9.98 -24.37 -5.54
N GLU A 217 -9.55 -24.83 -6.73
CA GLU A 217 -9.57 -26.25 -7.03
C GLU A 217 -8.42 -26.85 -6.22
N GLU A 218 -8.76 -27.68 -5.23
CA GLU A 218 -7.77 -28.53 -4.56
C GLU A 218 -7.19 -29.50 -5.60
N VAL A 219 -6.04 -29.15 -6.15
CA VAL A 219 -5.30 -30.01 -7.09
C VAL A 219 -3.99 -30.42 -6.42
N GLY A 220 -3.94 -31.63 -5.87
CA GLY A 220 -2.72 -32.25 -5.34
C GLY A 220 -2.97 -33.46 -4.44
N GLU A 221 -2.06 -34.45 -4.45
CA GLU A 221 -2.02 -35.52 -3.44
C GLU A 221 -1.60 -34.92 -2.09
N LEU A 222 -2.29 -35.22 -0.99
CA LEU A 222 -1.83 -34.89 0.35
C LEU A 222 -0.63 -35.78 0.75
N ASP A 223 0.30 -35.24 1.52
CA ASP A 223 1.43 -35.91 2.12
C ASP A 223 1.02 -36.63 3.41
N GLU A 224 1.98 -37.28 4.06
CA GLU A 224 1.72 -38.10 5.25
C GLU A 224 1.23 -37.28 6.46
N ASP A 225 1.49 -35.96 6.44
CA ASP A 225 1.06 -35.01 7.47
C ASP A 225 -0.25 -34.28 7.08
N GLY A 226 -0.85 -34.64 5.94
CA GLY A 226 -2.09 -34.05 5.43
C GLY A 226 -1.90 -32.76 4.63
N TYR A 227 -0.66 -32.43 4.21
CA TYR A 227 -0.35 -31.26 3.39
C TYR A 227 -0.16 -31.65 1.92
N PRO A 228 -0.65 -30.89 0.93
CA PRO A 228 -0.43 -31.21 -0.49
C PRO A 228 1.07 -31.40 -0.84
N ARG A 229 1.45 -32.58 -1.38
CA ARG A 229 2.81 -32.94 -1.84
C ARG A 229 3.33 -32.03 -2.94
N GLU A 230 2.45 -31.63 -3.84
CA GLU A 230 2.68 -30.56 -4.79
C GLU A 230 1.77 -29.41 -4.38
N PHE A 231 2.34 -28.37 -3.77
CA PHE A 231 1.66 -27.09 -3.71
C PHE A 231 1.52 -26.61 -5.16
N THR A 232 0.36 -26.84 -5.78
CA THR A 232 -0.02 -26.13 -7.01
C THR A 232 0.01 -24.65 -6.64
N LYS A 233 1.13 -23.99 -6.99
CA LYS A 233 1.41 -22.56 -6.92
C LYS A 233 0.31 -21.85 -6.12
N ARG A 234 0.33 -22.00 -4.77
CA ARG A 234 -0.70 -21.44 -3.89
C ARG A 234 -0.98 -20.03 -4.38
N ASP A 235 -2.24 -19.62 -4.38
CA ASP A 235 -2.64 -18.22 -4.60
C ASP A 235 -2.14 -17.40 -3.41
N ILE A 236 -0.82 -17.24 -3.33
CA ILE A 236 -0.14 -16.46 -2.33
C ILE A 236 -0.52 -15.02 -2.62
N HIS A 237 -1.24 -14.41 -1.69
CA HIS A 237 -1.44 -12.98 -1.73
C HIS A 237 -0.16 -12.31 -1.27
N ALA A 238 0.58 -11.83 -2.27
CA ALA A 238 1.78 -11.04 -2.13
C ALA A 238 1.39 -9.59 -2.43
N PRO A 239 0.88 -8.83 -1.44
CA PRO A 239 0.42 -7.47 -1.70
C PRO A 239 1.57 -6.65 -2.26
N ASN A 240 1.35 -5.99 -3.40
CA ASN A 240 2.28 -5.03 -3.97
C ASN A 240 2.26 -3.73 -3.15
N ASN A 241 3.05 -2.74 -3.59
CA ASN A 241 3.27 -1.48 -2.90
C ASN A 241 1.93 -0.78 -2.58
N PRO A 242 1.55 -0.63 -1.30
CA PRO A 242 0.28 -0.02 -0.94
C PRO A 242 0.29 1.50 -1.16
N PHE A 243 1.45 2.13 -1.37
CA PHE A 243 1.51 3.54 -1.71
C PHE A 243 1.36 3.73 -3.22
N ARG A 244 2.04 2.96 -4.07
CA ARG A 244 1.96 3.12 -5.53
C ARG A 244 1.33 1.91 -6.20
N ILE A 245 0.13 2.10 -6.74
CA ILE A 245 -0.60 1.06 -7.44
C ILE A 245 -0.53 1.36 -8.94
N VAL A 246 0.34 0.62 -9.64
CA VAL A 246 0.68 0.87 -11.06
C VAL A 246 -0.57 0.94 -11.94
N ASP A 247 -1.50 0.00 -11.81
CA ASP A 247 -2.70 -0.03 -12.65
C ASP A 247 -3.63 1.17 -12.44
N ILE A 248 -3.67 1.72 -11.22
CA ILE A 248 -4.41 2.95 -10.93
C ILE A 248 -3.70 4.15 -11.57
N ALA A 249 -2.38 4.23 -11.46
CA ALA A 249 -1.59 5.29 -12.07
C ALA A 249 -1.71 5.27 -13.61
N GLU A 250 -1.67 4.10 -14.23
CA GLU A 250 -1.88 3.91 -15.66
C GLU A 250 -3.30 4.30 -16.08
N LEU A 251 -4.31 3.90 -15.30
CA LEU A 251 -5.69 4.31 -15.54
C LEU A 251 -5.85 5.84 -15.49
N VAL A 252 -5.30 6.49 -14.46
CA VAL A 252 -5.28 7.95 -14.34
C VAL A 252 -4.57 8.60 -15.53
N GLY A 253 -3.44 8.04 -15.97
CA GLY A 253 -2.72 8.51 -17.15
C GLY A 253 -3.53 8.44 -18.44
N ARG A 254 -4.34 7.39 -18.63
CA ARG A 254 -5.21 7.21 -19.81
C ARG A 254 -6.42 8.15 -19.84
N VAL A 255 -6.99 8.47 -18.69
CA VAL A 255 -8.22 9.28 -18.59
C VAL A 255 -7.95 10.76 -18.36
N ALA A 256 -6.72 11.12 -18.00
CA ALA A 256 -6.28 12.51 -17.93
C ALA A 256 -6.23 13.10 -19.35
N LEU A 257 -7.09 14.08 -19.62
CA LEU A 257 -7.12 14.76 -20.90
C LEU A 257 -5.98 15.78 -20.96
N PRO A 258 -5.36 16.00 -22.14
CA PRO A 258 -4.55 17.19 -22.34
C PRO A 258 -5.38 18.42 -21.94
N LYS A 259 -4.75 19.48 -21.42
CA LYS A 259 -5.41 20.79 -21.30
C LYS A 259 -5.82 21.22 -22.72
N GLN A 260 -6.98 20.82 -23.18
CA GLN A 260 -7.57 21.37 -24.38
C GLN A 260 -7.88 22.82 -24.02
N GLY A 261 -7.26 23.74 -24.76
CA GLY A 261 -7.72 25.12 -24.77
C GLY A 261 -9.22 25.11 -25.03
N GLU A 262 -9.95 25.88 -24.23
CA GLU A 262 -11.38 26.10 -24.32
C GLU A 262 -11.84 26.10 -25.78
N GLY A 263 -12.70 25.15 -26.16
CA GLY A 263 -13.35 25.17 -27.48
C GLY A 263 -13.19 23.89 -28.30
N VAL A 264 -13.73 22.78 -27.81
CA VAL A 264 -14.32 21.80 -28.74
C VAL A 264 -15.70 21.47 -28.18
N ASP A 265 -16.69 22.28 -28.57
CA ASP A 265 -18.11 21.90 -28.55
C ASP A 265 -18.27 20.72 -29.52
N GLY A 266 -17.93 19.53 -29.04
CA GLY A 266 -18.22 18.26 -29.70
C GLY A 266 -19.70 17.97 -29.56
N SER A 267 -20.55 18.76 -30.22
CA SER A 267 -21.96 18.43 -30.37
C SER A 267 -22.06 17.15 -31.19
N PHE A 268 -22.12 16.01 -30.50
CA PHE A 268 -22.43 14.74 -31.12
C PHE A 268 -23.87 14.84 -31.62
N GLN A 269 -24.06 15.12 -32.91
CA GLN A 269 -25.38 15.07 -33.53
C GLN A 269 -25.66 13.61 -33.91
N PRO A 270 -26.60 12.92 -33.23
CA PRO A 270 -27.00 11.59 -33.64
C PRO A 270 -27.73 11.70 -34.99
N ASN A 271 -27.07 11.27 -36.07
CA ASN A 271 -27.69 11.14 -37.38
C ASN A 271 -28.76 10.04 -37.33
N GLY A 272 -30.05 10.44 -37.27
CA GLY A 272 -31.19 9.56 -37.54
C GLY A 272 -31.84 8.85 -36.35
N THR A 273 -31.93 9.48 -35.17
CA THR A 273 -32.57 8.87 -34.00
C THR A 273 -34.10 8.99 -34.01
N SER A 274 -34.77 7.85 -33.75
CA SER A 274 -36.21 7.76 -33.48
C SER A 274 -36.63 8.74 -32.36
N SER A 275 -37.84 9.31 -32.45
CA SER A 275 -38.40 10.28 -31.49
C SER A 275 -38.33 9.82 -30.03
N ALA A 276 -38.36 8.50 -29.77
CA ALA A 276 -38.24 7.96 -28.41
C ALA A 276 -36.82 8.06 -27.83
N ILE A 277 -35.78 7.90 -28.67
CA ILE A 277 -34.38 8.01 -28.24
C ILE A 277 -34.05 9.47 -27.91
N ALA A 278 -34.57 10.41 -28.69
CA ALA A 278 -34.43 11.83 -28.41
C ALA A 278 -34.98 12.22 -27.02
N ALA A 279 -36.12 11.65 -26.61
CA ALA A 279 -36.70 11.90 -25.29
C ALA A 279 -35.82 11.38 -24.15
N ILE A 280 -35.18 10.22 -24.31
CA ILE A 280 -34.27 9.64 -23.29
C ILE A 280 -32.95 10.41 -23.22
N CYS A 281 -32.39 10.84 -24.35
CA CYS A 281 -31.16 11.64 -24.39
C CYS A 281 -31.31 13.00 -23.68
N CYS A 282 -32.53 13.53 -23.59
CA CYS A 282 -32.82 14.84 -23.01
C CYS A 282 -33.43 14.79 -21.59
N LEU A 283 -33.25 13.68 -20.86
CA LEU A 283 -33.73 13.60 -19.48
C LEU A 283 -33.02 14.62 -18.56
N PRO A 284 -33.74 15.18 -17.56
CA PRO A 284 -33.12 15.92 -16.47
C PRO A 284 -32.01 15.11 -15.79
N THR A 285 -30.93 15.79 -15.37
CA THR A 285 -29.72 15.16 -14.82
C THR A 285 -30.01 14.31 -13.58
N ASP A 286 -30.93 14.75 -12.72
CA ASP A 286 -31.40 14.02 -11.54
C ASP A 286 -32.06 12.68 -11.91
N ILE A 287 -32.86 12.65 -12.98
CA ILE A 287 -33.45 11.40 -13.48
C ILE A 287 -32.38 10.47 -14.08
N ALA A 288 -31.42 11.02 -14.84
CA ALA A 288 -30.30 10.26 -15.37
C ALA A 288 -29.47 9.61 -14.24
N LEU A 289 -29.21 10.37 -13.16
CA LEU A 289 -28.54 9.87 -11.95
C LEU A 289 -29.33 8.74 -11.31
N LEU A 290 -30.65 8.90 -11.11
CA LEU A 290 -31.50 7.86 -10.53
C LEU A 290 -31.49 6.56 -11.34
N ILE A 291 -31.46 6.65 -12.67
CA ILE A 291 -31.40 5.46 -13.54
C ILE A 291 -30.06 4.75 -13.37
N VAL A 292 -28.95 5.48 -13.36
CA VAL A 292 -27.63 4.89 -13.12
C VAL A 292 -27.57 4.29 -11.72
N ASP A 293 -28.01 5.00 -10.69
CA ASP A 293 -28.06 4.47 -9.31
C ASP A 293 -28.97 3.24 -9.18
N THR A 294 -30.03 3.14 -9.99
CA THR A 294 -30.85 1.93 -10.06
C THR A 294 -30.04 0.74 -10.57
N ILE A 295 -29.19 0.90 -11.59
CA ILE A 295 -28.27 -0.16 -12.04
C ILE A 295 -27.34 -0.60 -10.91
N TYR A 296 -26.84 0.36 -10.12
CA TYR A 296 -25.92 0.08 -9.03
C TYR A 296 -26.57 -0.56 -7.80
N THR A 297 -27.82 -0.23 -7.51
CA THR A 297 -28.54 -0.72 -6.32
C THR A 297 -29.25 -2.04 -6.56
N THR A 298 -29.67 -2.31 -7.81
CA THR A 298 -30.41 -3.54 -8.16
C THR A 298 -29.52 -4.67 -8.64
N ARG A 299 -28.24 -4.43 -8.89
CA ARG A 299 -27.29 -5.42 -9.37
C ARG A 299 -26.06 -5.50 -8.51
N GLU A 300 -25.59 -6.73 -8.31
CA GLU A 300 -24.33 -7.03 -7.66
C GLU A 300 -23.14 -6.34 -8.34
N PHE A 301 -22.06 -6.15 -7.58
CA PHE A 301 -20.80 -5.63 -8.09
C PHE A 301 -20.18 -6.59 -9.10
N CYS A 302 -20.51 -6.44 -10.39
CA CYS A 302 -20.09 -7.36 -11.45
C CYS A 302 -19.72 -6.65 -12.76
N ARG A 303 -19.02 -7.39 -13.65
CA ARG A 303 -18.61 -6.88 -14.97
C ARG A 303 -19.79 -6.41 -15.82
N ALA A 304 -20.92 -7.11 -15.76
CA ALA A 304 -22.12 -6.74 -16.50
C ALA A 304 -22.68 -5.38 -16.05
N ARG A 305 -22.62 -5.06 -14.75
CA ARG A 305 -23.07 -3.76 -14.22
C ARG A 305 -22.23 -2.59 -14.74
N VAL A 306 -20.90 -2.74 -14.76
CA VAL A 306 -19.98 -1.75 -15.32
C VAL A 306 -20.23 -1.56 -16.82
N GLN A 307 -20.39 -2.67 -17.55
CA GLN A 307 -20.63 -2.62 -19.00
C GLN A 307 -21.99 -2.00 -19.34
N ASP A 308 -23.04 -2.31 -18.60
CA ASP A 308 -24.36 -1.74 -18.80
C ASP A 308 -24.37 -0.24 -18.52
N THR A 309 -23.63 0.21 -17.50
CA THR A 309 -23.44 1.64 -17.23
C THR A 309 -22.73 2.33 -18.39
N ARG A 310 -21.64 1.75 -18.93
CA ARG A 310 -20.95 2.28 -20.13
C ARG A 310 -21.87 2.33 -21.34
N ASN A 311 -22.61 1.26 -21.60
CA ASN A 311 -23.53 1.16 -22.73
C ASN A 311 -24.65 2.20 -22.62
N LEU A 312 -25.21 2.39 -21.42
CA LEU A 312 -26.22 3.41 -21.13
C LEU A 312 -25.68 4.81 -21.43
N LEU A 313 -24.55 5.20 -20.80
CA LEU A 313 -23.95 6.53 -21.00
C LEU A 313 -23.60 6.78 -22.47
N ARG A 314 -23.08 5.77 -23.18
CA ARG A 314 -22.76 5.86 -24.61
C ARG A 314 -24.01 6.00 -25.47
N ALA A 315 -25.07 5.26 -25.18
CA ALA A 315 -26.29 5.27 -25.97
C ALA A 315 -27.09 6.57 -25.77
N THR A 316 -27.09 7.12 -24.55
CA THR A 316 -27.85 8.33 -24.21
C THR A 316 -27.06 9.61 -24.41
N GLY A 317 -25.73 9.55 -24.41
CA GLY A 317 -24.86 10.73 -24.42
C GLY A 317 -24.91 11.51 -23.10
N TRP A 318 -25.41 10.92 -22.02
CA TRP A 318 -25.51 11.62 -20.73
C TRP A 318 -24.14 11.96 -20.17
N VAL A 319 -23.99 13.20 -19.74
CA VAL A 319 -22.84 13.69 -18.98
C VAL A 319 -23.30 13.94 -17.55
N LEU A 320 -22.91 13.05 -16.63
CA LEU A 320 -23.25 13.21 -15.21
C LEU A 320 -22.26 14.15 -14.51
N PRO A 321 -22.66 14.81 -13.41
CA PRO A 321 -21.80 15.74 -12.68
C PRO A 321 -20.49 15.10 -12.21
N ARG A 322 -19.38 15.86 -12.26
CA ARG A 322 -18.08 15.44 -11.72
C ARG A 322 -18.17 14.92 -10.29
N SER A 323 -18.92 15.61 -9.41
CA SER A 323 -19.07 15.24 -8.01
C SER A 323 -19.66 13.83 -7.82
N TYR A 324 -20.55 13.39 -8.71
CA TYR A 324 -21.14 12.06 -8.66
C TYR A 324 -20.08 10.97 -8.88
N TRP A 325 -19.27 11.09 -9.93
CA TRP A 325 -18.22 10.12 -10.23
C TRP A 325 -17.10 10.12 -9.20
N VAL A 326 -16.68 11.30 -8.74
CA VAL A 326 -15.63 11.45 -7.72
C VAL A 326 -16.03 10.76 -6.41
N ALA A 327 -17.28 10.93 -5.97
CA ALA A 327 -17.77 10.28 -4.75
C ALA A 327 -17.70 8.75 -4.83
N ARG A 328 -17.91 8.17 -6.02
CA ARG A 328 -17.84 6.72 -6.25
C ARG A 328 -16.42 6.16 -6.33
N CYS A 329 -15.42 7.00 -6.63
CA CYS A 329 -14.03 6.55 -6.72
C CYS A 329 -13.35 6.34 -5.35
N ASN A 330 -14.03 6.65 -4.23
CA ASN A 330 -13.49 6.60 -2.87
C ASN A 330 -12.09 7.27 -2.74
N PRO A 331 -12.02 8.61 -2.88
CA PRO A 331 -10.76 9.34 -2.86
C PRO A 331 -9.97 9.23 -1.54
N ALA A 332 -10.61 8.76 -0.47
CA ALA A 332 -9.94 8.47 0.79
C ALA A 332 -8.98 7.27 0.68
N VAL A 333 -9.29 6.29 -0.17
CA VAL A 333 -8.44 5.10 -0.40
C VAL A 333 -7.67 5.21 -1.72
N VAL A 334 -8.32 5.68 -2.78
CA VAL A 334 -7.70 5.90 -4.10
C VAL A 334 -7.28 7.36 -4.20
N PHE A 335 -6.22 7.70 -3.49
CA PHE A 335 -5.81 9.08 -3.33
C PHE A 335 -5.31 9.74 -4.63
N GLU A 336 -4.99 8.94 -5.66
CA GLU A 336 -4.69 9.42 -7.00
C GLU A 336 -5.88 10.20 -7.60
N VAL A 337 -7.12 9.90 -7.16
CA VAL A 337 -8.31 10.68 -7.50
C VAL A 337 -8.18 12.09 -6.91
N GLN A 338 -7.83 12.22 -5.63
CA GLN A 338 -7.65 13.51 -4.97
C GLN A 338 -6.48 14.29 -5.60
N ASP A 339 -5.36 13.63 -5.87
CA ASP A 339 -4.21 14.25 -6.54
C ASP A 339 -4.59 14.81 -7.92
N LEU A 340 -5.44 14.08 -8.65
CA LEU A 340 -5.96 14.54 -9.94
C LEU A 340 -6.88 15.76 -9.77
N LEU A 341 -7.75 15.77 -8.75
CA LEU A 341 -8.61 16.94 -8.42
C LEU A 341 -7.75 18.17 -8.12
N ASP A 342 -6.75 18.02 -7.26
CA ASP A 342 -5.89 19.11 -6.76
C ASP A 342 -4.98 19.67 -7.85
N SER A 343 -4.55 18.82 -8.80
CA SER A 343 -3.75 19.24 -9.95
C SER A 343 -4.52 20.15 -10.93
N GLY A 344 -5.85 20.21 -10.83
CA GLY A 344 -6.71 20.96 -11.75
C GLY A 344 -6.71 20.42 -13.19
N LYS A 345 -6.17 19.21 -13.42
CA LYS A 345 -6.18 18.57 -14.73
C LYS A 345 -7.61 18.11 -15.08
N ALA A 346 -8.00 18.32 -16.33
CA ALA A 346 -9.25 17.76 -16.85
C ALA A 346 -9.13 16.23 -16.97
N ALA A 347 -10.19 15.52 -16.64
CA ALA A 347 -10.24 14.07 -16.71
C ALA A 347 -11.64 13.59 -17.09
N ASP A 348 -11.70 12.47 -17.79
CA ASP A 348 -12.94 11.72 -17.96
C ASP A 348 -13.25 10.97 -16.67
N TRP A 349 -14.02 11.60 -15.78
CA TRP A 349 -14.37 11.06 -14.47
C TRP A 349 -15.25 9.80 -14.56
N ALA A 350 -16.08 9.67 -15.59
CA ALA A 350 -16.87 8.47 -15.82
C ALA A 350 -15.96 7.29 -16.19
N ALA A 351 -15.03 7.51 -17.13
CA ALA A 351 -14.06 6.48 -17.51
C ALA A 351 -13.14 6.10 -16.34
N LEU A 352 -12.71 7.06 -15.52
CA LEU A 352 -11.91 6.79 -14.32
C LEU A 352 -12.67 5.90 -13.33
N CYS A 353 -13.89 6.29 -12.97
CA CYS A 353 -14.73 5.54 -12.02
C CYS A 353 -14.99 4.11 -12.51
N LEU A 354 -15.44 3.97 -13.75
CA LEU A 354 -15.77 2.66 -14.33
C LEU A 354 -14.51 1.80 -14.56
N GLY A 355 -13.36 2.43 -14.83
CA GLY A 355 -12.08 1.74 -14.91
C GLY A 355 -11.60 1.22 -13.55
N LEU A 356 -11.77 2.00 -12.48
CA LEU A 356 -11.45 1.58 -11.11
C LEU A 356 -12.33 0.43 -10.64
N GLU A 357 -13.62 0.44 -11.01
CA GLU A 357 -14.52 -0.68 -10.76
C GLU A 357 -14.09 -1.93 -11.53
N GLU A 358 -13.67 -1.77 -12.78
CA GLU A 358 -13.20 -2.90 -13.59
C GLU A 358 -11.91 -3.52 -13.04
N LEU A 359 -10.98 -2.72 -12.52
CA LEU A 359 -9.78 -3.23 -11.83
C LEU A 359 -10.16 -4.05 -10.60
N GLN A 360 -11.10 -3.56 -9.77
CA GLN A 360 -11.57 -4.26 -8.57
C GLN A 360 -12.31 -5.57 -8.88
N LEU A 361 -12.87 -5.71 -10.09
CA LEU A 361 -13.52 -6.95 -10.53
C LEU A 361 -12.53 -8.05 -10.95
N HIS A 362 -11.24 -7.75 -11.06
CA HIS A 362 -10.23 -8.75 -11.36
C HIS A 362 -9.95 -9.57 -10.07
N PRO A 363 -10.18 -10.91 -10.08
CA PRO A 363 -10.18 -11.76 -8.88
C PRO A 363 -9.02 -11.53 -7.91
N ASP A 364 -7.80 -11.48 -8.44
CA ASP A 364 -6.60 -11.38 -7.60
C ASP A 364 -6.07 -9.96 -7.47
N TRP A 365 -6.64 -9.01 -8.23
CA TRP A 365 -6.06 -7.68 -8.34
C TRP A 365 -6.21 -6.89 -7.06
N TYR A 366 -7.37 -6.93 -6.41
CA TYR A 366 -7.60 -6.13 -5.19
C TYR A 366 -6.62 -6.49 -4.06
N CYS A 367 -6.32 -7.79 -3.90
CA CYS A 367 -5.39 -8.30 -2.90
C CYS A 367 -3.93 -8.09 -3.30
N ASN A 368 -3.58 -8.34 -4.57
CA ASN A 368 -2.18 -8.30 -5.02
C ASN A 368 -1.72 -6.91 -5.48
N SER A 369 -2.63 -6.00 -5.85
CA SER A 369 -2.27 -4.63 -6.26
C SER A 369 -1.70 -3.78 -5.14
N GLY A 370 -1.96 -4.16 -3.87
CA GLY A 370 -1.69 -3.34 -2.69
C GLY A 370 -2.88 -2.49 -2.26
N LEU A 371 -4.01 -2.45 -3.01
CA LEU A 371 -5.17 -1.62 -2.66
C LEU A 371 -5.85 -2.06 -1.35
N ASN A 372 -6.07 -3.37 -1.15
CA ASN A 372 -6.62 -3.87 0.10
C ASN A 372 -5.72 -3.52 1.30
N HIS A 373 -4.41 -3.69 1.10
CA HIS A 373 -3.42 -3.39 2.13
C HIS A 373 -3.37 -1.88 2.44
N ARG A 374 -3.43 -1.03 1.41
CA ARG A 374 -3.58 0.43 1.54
C ARG A 374 -4.81 0.77 2.39
N ARG A 375 -5.98 0.22 2.08
CA ARG A 375 -7.22 0.44 2.85
C ARG A 375 -7.02 0.11 4.33
N LYS A 376 -6.42 -1.04 4.63
CA LYS A 376 -6.13 -1.48 6.01
C LYS A 376 -5.19 -0.49 6.73
N ILE A 377 -4.07 -0.13 6.09
CA ILE A 377 -3.12 0.83 6.66
C ILE A 377 -3.78 2.18 6.92
N LEU A 378 -4.59 2.69 5.98
CA LEU A 378 -5.26 3.97 6.14
C LEU A 378 -6.25 3.97 7.32
N GLY A 379 -6.94 2.85 7.57
CA GLY A 379 -7.75 2.66 8.78
C GLY A 379 -6.92 2.79 10.06
N PHE A 380 -5.77 2.12 10.12
CA PHE A 380 -4.86 2.23 11.28
C PHE A 380 -4.30 3.65 11.44
N LEU A 381 -3.88 4.28 10.36
CA LEU A 381 -3.35 5.65 10.38
C LEU A 381 -4.41 6.67 10.80
N ALA A 382 -5.69 6.47 10.48
CA ALA A 382 -6.76 7.34 10.96
C ALA A 382 -6.88 7.30 12.49
N GLU A 383 -6.93 6.11 13.09
CA GLU A 383 -6.96 5.97 14.57
C GLU A 383 -5.67 6.49 15.23
N ILE A 384 -4.50 6.21 14.63
CA ILE A 384 -3.22 6.71 15.14
C ILE A 384 -3.19 8.24 15.06
N LYS A 385 -3.70 8.85 13.98
CA LYS A 385 -3.76 10.29 13.81
C LYS A 385 -4.59 10.96 14.91
N GLU A 386 -5.76 10.41 15.23
CA GLU A 386 -6.62 10.91 16.29
C GLU A 386 -5.90 10.86 17.66
N GLY A 387 -5.38 9.70 18.04
CA GLY A 387 -4.65 9.56 19.31
C GLY A 387 -3.34 10.35 19.36
N PHE A 388 -2.74 10.66 18.20
CA PHE A 388 -1.54 11.50 18.12
C PHE A 388 -1.91 12.97 18.30
N ALA A 389 -2.99 13.44 17.66
CA ALA A 389 -3.49 14.80 17.83
C ALA A 389 -3.84 15.10 19.29
N GLU A 390 -4.48 14.16 19.99
CA GLU A 390 -4.79 14.29 21.44
C GLU A 390 -3.54 14.50 22.29
N ARG A 391 -2.41 13.85 21.97
CA ARG A 391 -1.15 14.00 22.71
C ARG A 391 -0.38 15.28 22.39
N LEU A 392 -0.70 15.94 21.29
CA LEU A 392 -0.11 17.23 20.93
C LEU A 392 -0.87 18.41 21.55
N LEU A 393 -2.06 18.17 22.12
CA LEU A 393 -2.77 19.18 22.88
C LEU A 393 -2.02 19.46 24.21
N PRO A 394 -1.87 20.74 24.58
CA PRO A 394 -1.08 21.16 25.75
C PRO A 394 -1.69 20.78 27.10
#